data_AF-A0AAV2S5K4-F1
#
_entry.id   AF-A0AAV2S5K4-F1
#
_cell.length_a   1.000
_cell.length_b   1.000
_cell.length_c   1.000
_cell.angle_alpha   90.00
_cell.angle_beta   90.00
_cell.angle_gamma   90.00
#
_symmetry.space_group_name_H-M   'P 1'
#
loop_
_entity.id
_entity.type
_entity.pdbx_description
1 polymer ?
#
loop_
_entity_poly.entity_id
_entity_poly.type
_entity_poly.pdbx_seq_one_letter_code
_entity_poly.pdbx_strand_id
1 'polypeptide(L)'
;QVGLTSDFWCESAMDLIHLLILLSIISFGRSYEKKHQDPNDGFYIIAHMTNNERAADWAINAGANAIEMDLYFNPTTGSPTQFSHNFICDCTFIFNTAGTVCQELKSCDDGSSYDKQMNFLLNYPTLALIYIDSKVSDLSIQAQKLAGHQIIMAVEKMFQRGYKGKMVISSAREREYLIAAAEQSKVSKYKSQIFFMLDMDNSGTVATLEFLQKLDSLNIIYSIGCASFNLISTYYNQVKLAAINKAHGSVSNVFTWTVDIESRFDEYYISGARGIITNKVEDMVAWAKNKDLHLATPGDLSLQPTYNSKIIATIGTCSCLYTVSGCRISNPAPEYSACKCKLLWLTTICIGDVFPCKNQQSPFCHKPDTTIGSCRLGSGNCDGYD
;
A
#
# COMPACT_ATOMS: atom_id res chain seq x y z
N GLN A 1 69.86 -3.35 10.36
CA GLN A 1 68.69 -4.11 10.82
C GLN A 1 67.52 -3.14 10.98
N VAL A 2 66.60 -3.16 10.02
CA VAL A 2 65.26 -2.56 10.17
C VAL A 2 64.31 -3.61 9.60
N GLY A 3 63.50 -4.21 10.47
CA GLY A 3 62.51 -5.22 10.11
C GLY A 3 61.21 -4.54 9.69
N LEU A 4 60.75 -4.82 8.48
CA LEU A 4 59.40 -4.53 8.02
C LEU A 4 58.55 -5.78 8.29
N THR A 5 57.53 -5.65 9.13
CA THR A 5 56.58 -6.70 9.48
C THR A 5 55.51 -6.85 8.40
N SER A 6 55.12 -8.10 8.17
CA SER A 6 54.21 -8.59 7.12
C SER A 6 52.72 -8.25 7.33
N ASP A 7 52.37 -7.46 8.34
CA ASP A 7 50.97 -7.37 8.81
C ASP A 7 50.17 -6.24 8.14
N PHE A 8 50.84 -5.33 7.42
CA PHE A 8 50.17 -4.17 6.81
C PHE A 8 49.42 -4.46 5.50
N TRP A 9 49.64 -5.64 4.90
CA TRP A 9 49.03 -6.03 3.62
C TRP A 9 47.75 -6.84 3.77
N CYS A 10 47.41 -7.32 4.98
CA CYS A 10 46.24 -8.16 5.20
C CYS A 10 44.98 -7.34 5.53
N GLU A 11 45.10 -6.27 6.32
CA GLU A 11 43.94 -5.43 6.68
C GLU A 11 43.40 -4.63 5.50
N SER A 12 44.29 -4.05 4.68
CA SER A 12 43.89 -3.25 3.52
C SER A 12 43.34 -4.07 2.35
N ALA A 13 43.66 -5.36 2.26
CA ALA A 13 43.06 -6.28 1.30
C ALA A 13 41.65 -6.74 1.72
N MET A 14 41.42 -6.93 3.03
CA MET A 14 40.11 -7.33 3.58
C MET A 14 39.08 -6.21 3.44
N ASP A 15 39.48 -4.95 3.64
CA ASP A 15 38.59 -3.79 3.43
C ASP A 15 38.19 -3.62 1.96
N LEU A 16 39.11 -3.87 1.02
CA LEU A 16 38.81 -3.80 -0.41
C LEU A 16 37.87 -4.95 -0.85
N ILE A 17 38.05 -6.14 -0.28
CA ILE A 17 37.17 -7.31 -0.52
C ILE A 17 35.79 -7.06 0.08
N HIS A 18 35.69 -6.48 1.29
CA HIS A 18 34.40 -6.09 1.87
C HIS A 18 33.70 -5.02 1.05
N LEU A 19 34.42 -4.01 0.54
CA LEU A 19 33.85 -2.98 -0.33
C LEU A 19 33.37 -3.57 -1.67
N LEU A 20 34.13 -4.49 -2.28
CA LEU A 20 33.76 -5.17 -3.53
C LEU A 20 32.60 -6.16 -3.33
N ILE A 21 32.51 -6.83 -2.18
CA ILE A 21 31.37 -7.69 -1.82
C ILE A 21 30.12 -6.83 -1.57
N LEU A 22 30.22 -5.71 -0.86
CA LEU A 22 29.13 -4.75 -0.70
C LEU A 22 28.67 -4.17 -2.04
N LEU A 23 29.60 -3.76 -2.90
CA LEU A 23 29.27 -3.21 -4.23
C LEU A 23 28.66 -4.27 -5.18
N SER A 24 29.10 -5.53 -5.10
CA SER A 24 28.51 -6.62 -5.88
C SER A 24 27.12 -7.01 -5.35
N ILE A 25 26.90 -7.08 -4.04
CA ILE A 25 25.57 -7.32 -3.45
C ILE A 25 24.59 -6.19 -3.82
N ILE A 26 25.04 -4.92 -3.77
CA ILE A 26 24.21 -3.76 -4.11
C ILE A 26 23.89 -3.72 -5.61
N SER A 27 24.87 -4.03 -6.49
CA SER A 27 24.66 -4.00 -7.94
C SER A 27 23.87 -5.22 -8.48
N PHE A 28 24.10 -6.42 -7.96
CA PHE A 28 23.32 -7.61 -8.32
C PHE A 28 21.90 -7.56 -7.74
N GLY A 29 21.75 -7.06 -6.50
CA GLY A 29 20.44 -6.81 -5.88
C GLY A 29 19.60 -5.83 -6.69
N ARG A 30 20.17 -4.67 -7.08
CA ARG A 30 19.46 -3.68 -7.93
C ARG A 30 19.12 -4.20 -9.32
N SER A 31 20.02 -4.92 -9.98
CA SER A 31 19.77 -5.44 -11.34
C SER A 31 18.78 -6.61 -11.35
N TYR A 32 18.75 -7.43 -10.29
CA TYR A 32 17.79 -8.53 -10.15
C TYR A 32 16.41 -8.02 -9.71
N GLU A 33 16.37 -6.97 -8.88
CA GLU A 33 15.11 -6.39 -8.42
C GLU A 33 14.27 -5.82 -9.57
N LYS A 34 14.93 -5.21 -10.56
CA LYS A 34 14.31 -4.54 -11.71
C LYS A 34 13.54 -5.46 -12.67
N LYS A 35 13.92 -6.74 -12.76
CA LYS A 35 13.45 -7.63 -13.84
C LYS A 35 12.15 -8.40 -13.52
N HIS A 36 11.61 -8.25 -12.31
CA HIS A 36 10.54 -9.10 -11.80
C HIS A 36 9.42 -8.37 -11.04
N GLN A 37 9.37 -7.03 -11.05
CA GLN A 37 8.20 -6.30 -10.58
C GLN A 37 7.13 -6.31 -11.68
N ASP A 38 5.87 -6.56 -11.32
CA ASP A 38 4.76 -6.48 -12.28
C ASP A 38 4.69 -5.04 -12.83
N PRO A 39 4.87 -4.82 -14.14
CA PRO A 39 4.84 -3.48 -14.73
C PRO A 39 3.48 -2.80 -14.60
N ASN A 40 2.42 -3.56 -14.30
CA ASN A 40 1.09 -3.01 -14.06
C ASN A 40 0.87 -2.61 -12.59
N ASP A 41 1.76 -2.98 -11.67
CA ASP A 41 1.58 -2.78 -10.23
C ASP A 41 2.25 -1.49 -9.75
N GLY A 42 1.64 -0.37 -10.11
CA GLY A 42 2.05 0.97 -9.72
C GLY A 42 1.82 1.24 -8.24
N PHE A 43 2.75 1.99 -7.65
CA PHE A 43 2.76 2.36 -6.25
C PHE A 43 2.07 3.71 -6.02
N TYR A 44 1.28 3.82 -4.97
CA TYR A 44 0.60 5.03 -4.54
C TYR A 44 1.23 5.57 -3.26
N ILE A 45 1.83 6.76 -3.36
CA ILE A 45 2.22 7.59 -2.23
C ILE A 45 1.02 8.47 -1.93
N ILE A 46 0.29 8.10 -0.87
CA ILE A 46 -0.96 8.76 -0.50
C ILE A 46 -0.65 9.76 0.61
N ALA A 47 -0.76 11.05 0.32
CA ALA A 47 -0.61 12.07 1.36
C ALA A 47 -1.84 12.07 2.28
N HIS A 48 -1.60 11.96 3.58
CA HIS A 48 -2.63 11.89 4.61
C HIS A 48 -3.30 13.26 4.85
N MET A 49 -4.58 13.28 5.21
CA MET A 49 -5.28 14.46 5.76
C MET A 49 -5.14 15.74 4.92
N THR A 50 -5.18 15.64 3.59
CA THR A 50 -5.04 16.80 2.69
C THR A 50 -6.34 17.62 2.59
N ASN A 51 -6.90 18.00 3.74
CA ASN A 51 -8.26 18.52 3.89
C ASN A 51 -8.46 19.96 3.40
N ASN A 52 -7.39 20.65 3.02
CA ASN A 52 -7.46 21.99 2.42
C ASN A 52 -6.53 22.09 1.20
N GLU A 53 -6.64 23.19 0.47
CA GLU A 53 -5.95 23.34 -0.81
C GLU A 53 -4.44 23.45 -0.62
N ARG A 54 -4.01 24.04 0.50
CA ARG A 54 -2.60 24.24 0.82
C ARG A 54 -1.89 22.92 1.09
N ALA A 55 -2.48 22.06 1.91
CA ALA A 55 -1.98 20.73 2.20
C ALA A 55 -1.94 19.86 0.95
N ALA A 56 -2.98 19.91 0.11
CA ALA A 56 -3.01 19.20 -1.16
C ALA A 56 -1.94 19.72 -2.14
N ASP A 57 -1.79 21.04 -2.31
CA ASP A 57 -0.76 21.65 -3.16
C ASP A 57 0.64 21.22 -2.74
N TRP A 58 0.95 21.37 -1.45
CA TRP A 58 2.24 20.97 -0.90
C TRP A 58 2.51 19.49 -1.16
N ALA A 59 1.57 18.60 -0.83
CA ALA A 59 1.75 17.16 -0.97
C ALA A 59 2.02 16.75 -2.43
N ILE A 60 1.24 17.30 -3.37
CA ILE A 60 1.38 16.98 -4.79
C ILE A 60 2.71 17.53 -5.32
N ASN A 61 3.09 18.76 -4.94
CA ASN A 61 4.38 19.35 -5.33
C ASN A 61 5.58 18.62 -4.69
N ALA A 62 5.42 18.04 -3.50
CA ALA A 62 6.40 17.17 -2.86
C ALA A 62 6.55 15.81 -3.57
N GLY A 63 5.62 15.46 -4.46
CA GLY A 63 5.67 14.27 -5.31
C GLY A 63 4.67 13.18 -4.95
N ALA A 64 3.70 13.43 -4.08
CA ALA A 64 2.58 12.51 -3.90
C ALA A 64 1.80 12.36 -5.21
N ASN A 65 1.54 11.12 -5.63
CA ASN A 65 0.68 10.81 -6.77
C ASN A 65 -0.75 10.46 -6.34
N ALA A 66 -1.01 10.45 -5.03
CA ALA A 66 -2.31 10.21 -4.44
C ALA A 66 -2.50 11.07 -3.18
N ILE A 67 -3.76 11.35 -2.84
CA ILE A 67 -4.10 12.08 -1.63
C ILE A 67 -5.31 11.45 -0.93
N GLU A 68 -5.37 11.58 0.39
CA GLU A 68 -6.49 11.20 1.24
C GLU A 68 -7.09 12.47 1.87
N MET A 69 -8.42 12.52 1.97
CA MET A 69 -9.18 13.64 2.53
C MET A 69 -10.41 13.15 3.30
N ASP A 70 -10.61 13.70 4.48
CA ASP A 70 -11.68 13.39 5.42
C ASP A 70 -12.95 14.19 5.09
N LEU A 71 -14.02 13.54 4.64
CA LEU A 71 -15.22 14.22 4.15
C LEU A 71 -16.43 14.05 5.08
N TYR A 72 -17.03 15.18 5.45
CA TYR A 72 -18.31 15.25 6.15
C TYR A 72 -19.50 15.40 5.21
N PHE A 73 -20.68 15.04 5.73
CA PHE A 73 -21.94 15.05 5.00
C PHE A 73 -23.05 15.74 5.80
N ASN A 74 -24.00 16.32 5.08
CA ASN A 74 -25.20 16.89 5.67
C ASN A 74 -26.14 15.77 6.17
N PRO A 75 -26.59 15.79 7.44
CA PRO A 75 -27.36 14.68 8.01
C PRO A 75 -28.79 14.55 7.47
N THR A 76 -29.31 15.58 6.81
CA THR A 76 -30.67 15.58 6.23
C THR A 76 -30.68 15.20 4.76
N THR A 77 -29.72 15.72 4.00
CA THR A 77 -29.66 15.56 2.53
C THR A 77 -28.62 14.55 2.07
N GLY A 78 -27.73 14.10 2.96
CA GLY A 78 -26.57 13.27 2.64
C GLY A 78 -25.56 13.94 1.72
N SER A 79 -25.70 15.23 1.40
CA SER A 79 -24.78 15.90 0.47
C SER A 79 -23.40 16.10 1.12
N PRO A 80 -22.28 15.92 0.40
CA PRO A 80 -20.95 16.33 0.85
C PRO A 80 -20.93 17.79 1.30
N THR A 81 -20.24 18.10 2.41
CA THR A 81 -20.21 19.46 2.97
C THR A 81 -18.81 20.03 3.01
N GLN A 82 -17.92 19.43 3.79
CA GLN A 82 -16.59 19.97 4.06
C GLN A 82 -15.58 18.86 4.31
N PHE A 83 -14.33 19.16 3.98
CA PHE A 83 -13.19 18.35 4.34
C PHE A 83 -12.62 18.83 5.68
N SER A 84 -12.43 17.91 6.61
CA SER A 84 -11.82 18.12 7.93
C SER A 84 -11.69 16.77 8.62
N HIS A 85 -10.63 16.53 9.39
CA HIS A 85 -10.50 15.31 10.19
C HIS A 85 -11.24 15.44 11.53
N ASN A 86 -11.32 16.65 12.06
CA ASN A 86 -11.66 16.97 13.45
C ASN A 86 -10.63 16.44 14.48
N PHE A 87 -10.83 16.76 15.77
CA PHE A 87 -10.00 16.34 16.91
C PHE A 87 -10.28 14.86 17.31
N ILE A 88 -9.34 13.92 17.48
CA ILE A 88 -7.86 13.87 17.57
C ILE A 88 -7.26 13.31 16.27
N CYS A 89 -6.08 13.80 15.82
CA CYS A 89 -5.38 13.28 14.62
C CYS A 89 -3.86 13.10 14.82
N ASP A 90 -3.15 12.55 13.82
CA ASP A 90 -1.70 12.35 13.85
C ASP A 90 -0.92 13.65 14.13
N CYS A 91 -1.38 14.78 13.58
CA CYS A 91 -0.76 16.08 13.80
C CYS A 91 -0.76 16.54 15.26
N THR A 92 -1.64 15.99 16.11
CA THR A 92 -1.62 16.24 17.56
C THR A 92 -0.38 15.65 18.24
N PHE A 93 0.18 14.58 17.68
CA PHE A 93 1.27 13.81 18.29
C PHE A 93 2.61 13.96 17.57
N ILE A 94 2.64 14.64 16.41
CA ILE A 94 3.86 14.96 15.70
C ILE A 94 4.51 16.20 16.35
N PHE A 95 5.57 15.98 17.12
CA PHE A 95 6.29 17.04 17.84
C PHE A 95 7.03 18.02 16.91
N ASN A 96 7.45 17.57 15.73
CA ASN A 96 8.05 18.41 14.71
C ASN A 96 7.28 18.24 13.39
N THR A 97 6.49 19.25 13.04
CA THR A 97 5.67 19.23 11.83
C THR A 97 6.44 19.59 10.57
N ALA A 98 7.68 20.08 10.68
CA ALA A 98 8.48 20.46 9.53
C ALA A 98 8.63 19.30 8.53
N GLY A 99 8.30 19.56 7.26
CA GLY A 99 8.36 18.56 6.19
C GLY A 99 7.25 17.51 6.23
N THR A 100 6.18 17.75 7.00
CA THR A 100 4.99 16.89 7.02
C THR A 100 3.75 17.66 6.60
N VAL A 101 2.68 16.93 6.24
CA VAL A 101 1.39 17.56 5.89
C VAL A 101 0.84 18.43 7.02
N CYS A 102 1.19 18.10 8.27
CA CYS A 102 0.76 18.83 9.46
C CYS A 102 1.34 20.24 9.55
N GLN A 103 2.41 20.56 8.81
CA GLN A 103 2.89 21.95 8.70
C GLN A 103 1.92 22.82 7.89
N GLU A 104 1.21 22.23 6.93
CA GLU A 104 0.31 22.94 6.03
C GLU A 104 -1.14 23.00 6.57
N LEU A 105 -1.42 22.21 7.61
CA LEU A 105 -2.65 22.27 8.39
C LEU A 105 -2.44 23.14 9.63
N LYS A 106 -3.34 24.07 9.90
CA LYS A 106 -3.30 24.87 11.15
C LYS A 106 -3.65 24.04 12.38
N SER A 107 -4.50 23.03 12.21
CA SER A 107 -4.96 22.08 13.23
C SER A 107 -5.58 20.86 12.54
N CYS A 108 -5.94 19.81 13.30
CA CYS A 108 -6.72 18.67 12.77
C CYS A 108 -8.09 19.08 12.20
N ASP A 109 -8.63 20.21 12.64
CA ASP A 109 -9.91 20.75 12.20
C ASP A 109 -9.75 21.68 10.97
N ASP A 110 -8.51 21.93 10.53
CA ASP A 110 -8.25 22.77 9.35
C ASP A 110 -8.70 22.03 8.09
N GLY A 111 -9.38 22.77 7.21
CA GLY A 111 -10.20 22.16 6.20
C GLY A 111 -10.74 23.14 5.17
N SER A 112 -11.50 22.62 4.21
CA SER A 112 -12.12 23.41 3.16
C SER A 112 -13.52 22.91 2.83
N SER A 113 -14.34 23.74 2.18
CA SER A 113 -15.63 23.28 1.69
C SER A 113 -15.42 22.26 0.57
N TYR A 114 -16.38 21.33 0.42
CA TYR A 114 -16.33 20.30 -0.62
C TYR A 114 -16.05 20.90 -2.00
N ASP A 115 -16.86 21.89 -2.40
CA ASP A 115 -16.74 22.50 -3.73
C ASP A 115 -15.39 23.18 -3.94
N LYS A 116 -14.87 23.90 -2.93
CA LYS A 116 -13.62 24.65 -3.06
C LYS A 116 -12.43 23.70 -3.24
N GLN A 117 -12.35 22.66 -2.41
CA GLN A 117 -11.28 21.65 -2.49
C GLN A 117 -11.35 20.85 -3.79
N MET A 118 -12.53 20.33 -4.15
CA MET A 118 -12.67 19.52 -5.36
C MET A 118 -12.42 20.33 -6.64
N ASN A 119 -12.84 21.61 -6.67
CA ASN A 119 -12.50 22.53 -7.77
C ASN A 119 -11.00 22.74 -7.90
N PHE A 120 -10.30 22.89 -6.77
CA PHE A 120 -8.86 23.09 -6.73
C PHE A 120 -8.10 21.90 -7.31
N LEU A 121 -8.50 20.67 -6.97
CA LEU A 121 -7.84 19.44 -7.41
C LEU A 121 -7.92 19.20 -8.93
N LEU A 122 -8.85 19.84 -9.64
CA LEU A 122 -8.91 19.76 -11.11
C LEU A 122 -7.69 20.38 -11.80
N ASN A 123 -6.90 21.19 -11.09
CA ASN A 123 -5.65 21.76 -11.60
C ASN A 123 -4.48 20.76 -11.62
N TYR A 124 -4.65 19.55 -11.08
CA TYR A 124 -3.61 18.51 -11.02
C TYR A 124 -3.97 17.31 -11.90
N PRO A 125 -3.82 17.41 -13.23
CA PRO A 125 -4.19 16.35 -14.16
C PRO A 125 -3.33 15.08 -14.01
N THR A 126 -2.22 15.15 -13.29
CA THR A 126 -1.30 14.04 -13.01
C THR A 126 -1.63 13.30 -11.72
N LEU A 127 -2.57 13.79 -10.91
CA LEU A 127 -2.98 13.13 -9.67
C LEU A 127 -3.69 11.81 -10.01
N ALA A 128 -3.09 10.69 -9.59
CA ALA A 128 -3.53 9.36 -9.98
C ALA A 128 -4.71 8.85 -9.15
N LEU A 129 -4.81 9.28 -7.89
CA LEU A 129 -5.82 8.80 -6.95
C LEU A 129 -6.27 9.89 -5.99
N ILE A 130 -7.58 9.97 -5.77
CA ILE A 130 -8.19 10.70 -4.65
C ILE A 130 -8.88 9.66 -3.76
N TYR A 131 -8.46 9.58 -2.51
CA TYR A 131 -9.09 8.78 -1.47
C TYR A 131 -10.00 9.73 -0.66
N ILE A 132 -11.31 9.43 -0.62
CA ILE A 132 -12.29 10.09 0.25
C ILE A 132 -12.56 9.24 1.49
N ASP A 133 -12.07 9.68 2.66
CA ASP A 133 -12.43 9.09 3.95
C ASP A 133 -13.75 9.66 4.47
N SER A 134 -14.82 8.89 4.34
CA SER A 134 -16.16 9.39 4.61
C SER A 134 -16.48 9.33 6.10
N LYS A 135 -16.56 10.50 6.75
CA LYS A 135 -16.91 10.65 8.17
C LYS A 135 -18.43 10.59 8.38
N VAL A 136 -18.95 9.36 8.36
CA VAL A 136 -20.39 9.08 8.40
C VAL A 136 -20.87 8.39 9.69
N SER A 137 -19.99 8.22 10.68
CA SER A 137 -20.27 7.53 11.96
C SER A 137 -21.41 8.18 12.74
N ASP A 138 -21.52 9.50 12.69
CA ASP A 138 -22.52 10.27 13.45
C ASP A 138 -23.87 10.38 12.73
N LEU A 139 -23.98 9.80 11.53
CA LEU A 139 -25.20 9.80 10.75
C LEU A 139 -26.10 8.62 11.12
N SER A 140 -27.41 8.85 11.11
CA SER A 140 -28.38 7.75 11.14
C SER A 140 -28.20 6.81 9.94
N ILE A 141 -28.62 5.55 10.05
CA ILE A 141 -28.54 4.58 8.95
C ILE A 141 -29.18 5.12 7.65
N GLN A 142 -30.32 5.82 7.76
CA GLN A 142 -30.96 6.42 6.59
C GLN A 142 -30.11 7.54 5.97
N ALA A 143 -29.48 8.37 6.80
CA ALA A 143 -28.59 9.42 6.35
C ALA A 143 -27.28 8.86 5.77
N GLN A 144 -26.75 7.76 6.29
CA GLN A 144 -25.63 7.02 5.71
C GLN A 144 -25.94 6.53 4.31
N LYS A 145 -27.10 5.90 4.09
CA LYS A 145 -27.54 5.46 2.75
C LYS A 145 -27.63 6.64 1.79
N LEU A 146 -28.27 7.72 2.22
CA LEU A 146 -28.40 8.93 1.41
C LEU A 146 -27.03 9.51 1.07
N ALA A 147 -26.11 9.58 2.03
CA ALA A 147 -24.73 10.01 1.80
C ALA A 147 -24.00 9.12 0.79
N GLY A 148 -24.19 7.80 0.88
CA GLY A 148 -23.62 6.84 -0.07
C GLY A 148 -24.08 7.08 -1.51
N HIS A 149 -25.37 7.41 -1.72
CA HIS A 149 -25.84 7.82 -3.05
C HIS A 149 -25.23 9.16 -3.50
N GLN A 150 -25.21 10.15 -2.61
CA GLN A 150 -24.78 11.52 -2.94
C GLN A 150 -23.29 11.60 -3.27
N ILE A 151 -22.42 10.84 -2.58
CA ILE A 151 -20.98 10.87 -2.87
C ILE A 151 -20.70 10.42 -4.31
N ILE A 152 -21.40 9.40 -4.80
CA ILE A 152 -21.20 8.92 -6.17
C ILE A 152 -21.57 10.01 -7.17
N MET A 153 -22.72 10.67 -6.99
CA MET A 153 -23.11 11.78 -7.87
C MET A 153 -22.10 12.94 -7.81
N ALA A 154 -21.53 13.22 -6.65
CA ALA A 154 -20.55 14.28 -6.47
C ALA A 154 -19.21 13.96 -7.14
N VAL A 155 -18.76 12.71 -7.04
CA VAL A 155 -17.56 12.17 -7.71
C VAL A 155 -17.72 12.09 -9.22
N GLU A 156 -18.92 11.73 -9.72
CA GLU A 156 -19.18 11.76 -11.16
C GLU A 156 -19.00 13.14 -11.77
N LYS A 157 -19.41 14.20 -11.07
CA LYS A 157 -19.20 15.58 -11.51
C LYS A 157 -17.72 15.91 -11.67
N MET A 158 -16.85 15.36 -10.82
CA MET A 158 -15.40 15.53 -10.96
C MET A 158 -14.86 14.89 -12.22
N PHE A 159 -15.28 13.64 -12.51
CA PHE A 159 -14.88 12.98 -13.76
C PHE A 159 -15.44 13.69 -15.00
N GLN A 160 -16.68 14.18 -14.95
CA GLN A 160 -17.26 14.99 -16.04
C GLN A 160 -16.48 16.27 -16.31
N ARG A 161 -15.81 16.81 -15.30
CA ARG A 161 -14.98 18.01 -15.38
C ARG A 161 -13.52 17.74 -15.71
N GLY A 162 -13.19 16.48 -16.02
CA GLY A 162 -11.90 16.12 -16.62
C GLY A 162 -10.88 15.50 -15.66
N TYR A 163 -11.24 15.19 -14.41
CA TYR A 163 -10.36 14.35 -13.58
C TYR A 163 -10.20 12.97 -14.21
N LYS A 164 -8.96 12.52 -14.43
CA LYS A 164 -8.62 11.26 -15.14
C LYS A 164 -8.11 10.16 -14.23
N GLY A 165 -7.83 10.47 -12.96
CA GLY A 165 -7.38 9.50 -11.98
C GLY A 165 -8.52 8.59 -11.50
N LYS A 166 -8.23 7.82 -10.47
CA LYS A 166 -9.19 6.97 -9.78
C LYS A 166 -9.68 7.68 -8.51
N MET A 167 -10.85 7.26 -8.01
CA MET A 167 -11.34 7.67 -6.70
C MET A 167 -11.60 6.45 -5.83
N VAL A 168 -11.21 6.51 -4.56
CA VAL A 168 -11.61 5.53 -3.55
C VAL A 168 -12.59 6.15 -2.58
N ILE A 169 -13.69 5.45 -2.35
CA ILE A 169 -14.71 5.80 -1.38
C ILE A 169 -14.58 4.84 -0.21
N SER A 170 -14.21 5.36 0.95
CA SER A 170 -14.17 4.56 2.18
C SER A 170 -15.19 5.04 3.21
N SER A 171 -15.45 4.19 4.18
CA SER A 171 -15.88 4.59 5.52
C SER A 171 -15.10 3.77 6.53
N ALA A 172 -15.14 4.18 7.79
CA ALA A 172 -14.59 3.38 8.87
C ALA A 172 -15.38 2.07 9.00
N ARG A 173 -16.56 2.10 9.64
CA ARG A 173 -17.32 0.88 9.95
C ARG A 173 -18.73 0.88 9.39
N GLU A 174 -19.11 1.97 8.73
CA GLU A 174 -20.45 2.27 8.27
C GLU A 174 -20.75 1.52 6.97
N ARG A 175 -21.09 0.25 7.10
CA ARG A 175 -21.35 -0.66 5.98
C ARG A 175 -22.53 -0.21 5.12
N GLU A 176 -23.57 0.37 5.71
CA GLU A 176 -24.76 0.83 4.99
C GLU A 176 -24.44 1.99 4.02
N TYR A 177 -23.49 2.86 4.38
CA TYR A 177 -22.98 3.89 3.49
C TYR A 177 -22.28 3.28 2.27
N LEU A 178 -21.34 2.35 2.50
CA LEU A 178 -20.59 1.71 1.41
C LEU A 178 -21.47 0.85 0.51
N ILE A 179 -22.46 0.14 1.06
CA ILE A 179 -23.44 -0.63 0.28
C ILE A 179 -24.19 0.31 -0.67
N ALA A 180 -24.73 1.42 -0.16
CA ALA A 180 -25.47 2.39 -0.98
C ALA A 180 -24.58 3.06 -2.05
N ALA A 181 -23.34 3.40 -1.69
CA ALA A 181 -22.38 3.94 -2.65
C ALA A 181 -22.02 2.94 -3.75
N ALA A 182 -21.77 1.68 -3.40
CA ALA A 182 -21.49 0.62 -4.36
C ALA A 182 -22.68 0.40 -5.31
N GLU A 183 -23.91 0.30 -4.77
CA GLU A 183 -25.13 0.16 -5.55
C GLU A 183 -25.30 1.32 -6.54
N GLN A 184 -25.16 2.56 -6.06
CA GLN A 184 -25.27 3.76 -6.91
C GLN A 184 -24.18 3.80 -8.00
N SER A 185 -22.97 3.29 -7.72
CA SER A 185 -21.89 3.29 -8.70
C SER A 185 -22.13 2.36 -9.90
N LYS A 186 -23.00 1.34 -9.78
CA LYS A 186 -23.28 0.39 -10.88
C LYS A 186 -23.78 1.06 -12.15
N VAL A 187 -24.61 2.09 -11.98
CA VAL A 187 -25.20 2.87 -13.08
C VAL A 187 -24.28 4.00 -13.56
N SER A 188 -23.15 4.22 -12.88
CA SER A 188 -22.16 5.20 -13.29
C SER A 188 -21.44 4.79 -14.56
N LYS A 189 -21.32 5.74 -15.50
CA LYS A 189 -20.41 5.58 -16.65
C LYS A 189 -18.93 5.57 -16.25
N TYR A 190 -18.60 6.00 -15.03
CA TYR A 190 -17.25 6.04 -14.49
C TYR A 190 -16.99 4.93 -13.46
N LYS A 191 -17.85 3.92 -13.37
CA LYS A 191 -17.72 2.83 -12.37
C LYS A 191 -16.33 2.20 -12.32
N SER A 192 -15.64 2.06 -13.47
CA SER A 192 -14.26 1.54 -13.56
C SER A 192 -13.18 2.43 -12.92
N GLN A 193 -13.55 3.64 -12.50
CA GLN A 193 -12.68 4.58 -11.81
C GLN A 193 -13.02 4.74 -10.32
N ILE A 194 -14.09 4.11 -9.85
CA ILE A 194 -14.59 4.22 -8.48
C ILE A 194 -14.30 2.91 -7.77
N PHE A 195 -13.53 2.99 -6.69
CA PHE A 195 -13.15 1.87 -5.83
C PHE A 195 -13.73 2.06 -4.43
N PHE A 196 -13.91 0.95 -3.72
CA PHE A 196 -14.49 0.92 -2.38
C PHE A 196 -13.54 0.25 -1.40
N MET A 197 -13.48 0.76 -0.18
CA MET A 197 -12.77 0.10 0.91
C MET A 197 -13.51 0.31 2.24
N LEU A 198 -13.29 -0.59 3.19
CA LEU A 198 -13.73 -0.43 4.58
C LEU A 198 -12.47 -0.24 5.43
N ASP A 199 -12.43 0.82 6.22
CA ASP A 199 -11.26 1.22 6.97
C ASP A 199 -11.42 1.01 8.49
N MET A 200 -10.34 0.83 9.26
CA MET A 200 -10.44 0.55 10.72
C MET A 200 -11.37 -0.63 11.10
N ASP A 201 -11.68 -1.55 10.18
CA ASP A 201 -12.51 -2.72 10.45
C ASP A 201 -11.73 -3.71 11.31
N ASN A 202 -12.23 -3.95 12.52
CA ASN A 202 -11.59 -4.83 13.49
C ASN A 202 -12.11 -6.28 13.40
N SER A 203 -12.94 -6.61 12.41
CA SER A 203 -13.45 -7.96 12.18
C SER A 203 -12.39 -8.95 11.69
N GLY A 204 -11.24 -8.44 11.24
CA GLY A 204 -10.12 -9.21 10.72
C GLY A 204 -10.15 -9.34 9.19
N THR A 205 -8.99 -9.60 8.59
CA THR A 205 -8.79 -9.56 7.13
C THR A 205 -9.81 -10.36 6.33
N VAL A 206 -10.13 -11.58 6.77
CA VAL A 206 -11.08 -12.47 6.06
C VAL A 206 -12.49 -11.89 6.07
N ALA A 207 -12.99 -11.47 7.24
CA ALA A 207 -14.34 -10.95 7.37
C ALA A 207 -14.51 -9.59 6.65
N THR A 208 -13.47 -8.75 6.64
CA THR A 208 -13.44 -7.52 5.85
C THR A 208 -13.52 -7.83 4.35
N LEU A 209 -12.70 -8.76 3.84
CA LEU A 209 -12.71 -9.16 2.43
C LEU A 209 -14.06 -9.77 2.01
N GLU A 210 -14.63 -10.65 2.84
CA GLU A 210 -15.95 -11.25 2.61
C GLU A 210 -17.06 -10.20 2.54
N PHE A 211 -16.95 -9.12 3.31
CA PHE A 211 -17.87 -7.99 3.20
C PHE A 211 -17.68 -7.22 1.91
N LEU A 212 -16.44 -6.87 1.58
CA LEU A 212 -16.13 -6.12 0.36
C LEU A 212 -16.59 -6.87 -0.89
N GLN A 213 -16.43 -8.20 -0.95
CA GLN A 213 -16.92 -9.02 -2.07
C GLN A 213 -18.45 -9.09 -2.20
N LYS A 214 -19.20 -8.72 -1.15
CA LYS A 214 -20.66 -8.61 -1.20
C LYS A 214 -21.14 -7.25 -1.69
N LEU A 215 -20.24 -6.27 -1.80
CA LEU A 215 -20.60 -4.99 -2.39
C LEU A 215 -20.97 -5.17 -3.86
N ASP A 216 -21.81 -4.26 -4.32
CA ASP A 216 -22.33 -4.25 -5.67
C ASP A 216 -21.30 -3.67 -6.69
N SER A 217 -20.02 -3.97 -6.48
CA SER A 217 -18.87 -3.52 -7.25
C SER A 217 -17.71 -4.52 -7.12
N LEU A 218 -16.98 -4.74 -8.22
CA LEU A 218 -15.73 -5.51 -8.23
C LEU A 218 -14.49 -4.64 -8.01
N ASN A 219 -14.65 -3.33 -7.80
CA ASN A 219 -13.54 -2.42 -7.58
C ASN A 219 -13.37 -2.24 -6.07
N ILE A 220 -12.74 -3.22 -5.42
CA ILE A 220 -12.62 -3.25 -3.95
C ILE A 220 -11.15 -3.30 -3.53
N ILE A 221 -10.81 -2.50 -2.53
CA ILE A 221 -9.46 -2.39 -1.97
C ILE A 221 -9.50 -2.81 -0.51
N TYR A 222 -8.51 -3.58 -0.08
CA TYR A 222 -8.30 -3.85 1.34
C TYR A 222 -7.39 -2.77 1.92
N SER A 223 -7.79 -2.20 3.06
CA SER A 223 -6.97 -1.25 3.81
C SER A 223 -6.88 -1.70 5.26
N ILE A 224 -5.71 -1.50 5.87
CA ILE A 224 -5.53 -1.66 7.30
C ILE A 224 -4.42 -0.75 7.80
N GLY A 225 -4.62 -0.21 9.00
CA GLY A 225 -3.68 0.75 9.55
C GLY A 225 -3.94 1.11 10.99
N CYS A 226 -3.06 1.94 11.51
CA CYS A 226 -3.24 2.65 12.76
C CYS A 226 -2.64 4.05 12.65
N ALA A 227 -3.07 4.94 13.54
CA ALA A 227 -2.49 6.27 13.67
C ALA A 227 -0.97 6.20 13.87
N SER A 228 -0.23 7.14 13.26
CA SER A 228 1.23 7.02 13.08
C SER A 228 2.02 7.02 14.38
N PHE A 229 1.45 7.58 15.46
CA PHE A 229 2.03 7.54 16.81
C PHE A 229 1.94 6.17 17.49
N ASN A 230 1.17 5.22 16.96
CA ASN A 230 1.13 3.86 17.49
C ASN A 230 2.33 3.05 16.97
N LEU A 231 3.43 3.13 17.71
CA LEU A 231 4.69 2.44 17.40
C LEU A 231 4.68 0.94 17.72
N ILE A 232 3.66 0.40 18.39
CA ILE A 232 3.64 -1.01 18.85
C ILE A 232 2.91 -1.90 17.84
N SER A 233 1.79 -1.41 17.29
CA SER A 233 0.98 -2.19 16.36
C SER A 233 1.66 -2.32 14.99
N THR A 234 1.69 -3.53 14.46
CA THR A 234 2.05 -3.81 13.07
C THR A 234 0.99 -4.71 12.44
N TYR A 235 0.80 -4.56 11.13
CA TYR A 235 -0.22 -5.31 10.38
C TYR A 235 0.36 -6.12 9.22
N TYR A 236 1.65 -6.47 9.29
CA TYR A 236 2.36 -7.13 8.19
C TYR A 236 1.70 -8.43 7.75
N ASN A 237 1.23 -9.27 8.68
CA ASN A 237 0.57 -10.53 8.31
C ASN A 237 -0.79 -10.30 7.65
N GLN A 238 -1.55 -9.29 8.08
CA GLN A 238 -2.82 -8.90 7.48
C GLN A 238 -2.61 -8.38 6.05
N VAL A 239 -1.59 -7.52 5.86
CA VAL A 239 -1.18 -7.02 4.54
C VAL A 239 -0.70 -8.16 3.65
N LYS A 240 0.11 -9.10 4.16
CA LYS A 240 0.52 -10.31 3.44
C LYS A 240 -0.67 -11.15 2.99
N LEU A 241 -1.61 -11.42 3.89
CA LEU A 241 -2.81 -12.20 3.57
C LEU A 241 -3.68 -11.51 2.51
N ALA A 242 -3.86 -10.19 2.63
CA ALA A 242 -4.58 -9.41 1.64
C ALA A 242 -3.88 -9.40 0.28
N ALA A 243 -2.54 -9.34 0.24
CA ALA A 243 -1.76 -9.34 -0.99
C ALA A 243 -1.75 -10.71 -1.68
N ILE A 244 -1.80 -11.82 -0.92
CA ILE A 244 -2.06 -13.16 -1.46
C ILE A 244 -3.46 -13.22 -2.09
N ASN A 245 -4.47 -12.65 -1.41
CA ASN A 245 -5.82 -12.53 -1.95
C ASN A 245 -5.89 -11.61 -3.20
N LYS A 246 -5.03 -10.59 -3.30
CA LYS A 246 -4.88 -9.78 -4.52
C LYS A 246 -4.37 -10.65 -5.67
N ALA A 247 -3.29 -11.41 -5.45
CA ALA A 247 -2.74 -12.32 -6.46
C ALA A 247 -3.72 -13.43 -6.89
N HIS A 248 -4.61 -13.85 -5.98
CA HIS A 248 -5.71 -14.77 -6.28
C HIS A 248 -6.87 -14.11 -7.05
N GLY A 249 -6.94 -12.77 -7.10
CA GLY A 249 -8.02 -12.04 -7.76
C GLY A 249 -9.24 -11.77 -6.87
N SER A 250 -9.11 -11.88 -5.56
CA SER A 250 -10.18 -11.65 -4.59
C SER A 250 -10.38 -10.16 -4.24
N VAL A 251 -9.32 -9.35 -4.36
CA VAL A 251 -9.30 -7.91 -4.06
C VAL A 251 -8.45 -7.16 -5.11
N SER A 252 -8.80 -5.92 -5.44
CA SER A 252 -8.10 -5.12 -6.45
C SER A 252 -6.69 -4.72 -6.00
N ASN A 253 -6.58 -4.23 -4.76
CA ASN A 253 -5.29 -3.80 -4.22
C ASN A 253 -5.27 -3.77 -2.69
N VAL A 254 -4.10 -3.49 -2.12
CA VAL A 254 -3.83 -3.49 -0.68
C VAL A 254 -3.17 -2.18 -0.26
N PHE A 255 -3.85 -1.41 0.57
CA PHE A 255 -3.36 -0.16 1.14
C PHE A 255 -3.08 -0.31 2.64
N THR A 256 -2.26 0.60 3.17
CA THR A 256 -2.00 0.70 4.61
C THR A 256 -1.76 2.15 5.03
N TRP A 257 -1.93 2.42 6.33
CA TRP A 257 -1.82 3.75 6.91
C TRP A 257 -1.55 3.70 8.42
N THR A 258 -1.22 4.79 9.08
CA THR A 258 -0.40 5.89 8.53
C THR A 258 1.05 5.54 8.83
N VAL A 259 1.90 5.50 7.81
CA VAL A 259 3.29 5.06 7.94
C VAL A 259 4.23 6.25 7.76
N ASP A 260 4.88 6.68 8.84
CA ASP A 260 5.78 7.85 8.89
C ASP A 260 7.23 7.52 9.25
N ILE A 261 7.56 6.22 9.27
CA ILE A 261 8.87 5.70 9.65
C ILE A 261 9.44 4.97 8.44
N GLU A 262 10.56 5.46 7.92
CA GLU A 262 11.19 4.94 6.70
C GLU A 262 11.48 3.43 6.78
N SER A 263 11.94 2.94 7.95
CA SER A 263 12.20 1.51 8.15
C SER A 263 10.93 0.64 7.96
N ARG A 264 9.73 1.20 8.14
CA ARG A 264 8.45 0.51 7.93
C ARG A 264 7.96 0.58 6.48
N PHE A 265 8.47 1.50 5.66
CA PHE A 265 8.10 1.57 4.24
C PHE A 265 8.46 0.25 3.54
N ASP A 266 9.68 -0.22 3.76
CA ASP A 266 10.15 -1.51 3.24
C ASP A 266 9.33 -2.69 3.80
N GLU A 267 9.04 -2.70 5.10
CA GLU A 267 8.30 -3.80 5.73
C GLU A 267 6.87 -3.93 5.17
N TYR A 268 6.15 -2.82 4.98
CA TYR A 268 4.82 -2.84 4.39
C TYR A 268 4.84 -3.12 2.89
N TYR A 269 5.79 -2.54 2.15
CA TYR A 269 5.92 -2.78 0.71
C TYR A 269 6.24 -4.26 0.40
N ILE A 270 7.18 -4.86 1.13
CA ILE A 270 7.53 -6.29 1.00
C ILE A 270 6.38 -7.17 1.48
N SER A 271 5.62 -6.72 2.48
CA SER A 271 4.40 -7.42 2.91
C SER A 271 3.27 -7.35 1.86
N GLY A 272 3.39 -6.52 0.83
CA GLY A 272 2.48 -6.48 -0.31
C GLY A 272 1.61 -5.23 -0.41
N ALA A 273 1.81 -4.22 0.44
CA ALA A 273 1.14 -2.93 0.27
C ALA A 273 1.60 -2.25 -1.03
N ARG A 274 0.64 -1.61 -1.72
CA ARG A 274 0.90 -0.83 -2.94
C ARG A 274 0.32 0.57 -2.90
N GLY A 275 -0.42 0.90 -1.84
CA GLY A 275 -0.68 2.27 -1.45
C GLY A 275 -0.31 2.44 0.02
N ILE A 276 0.45 3.47 0.33
CA ILE A 276 0.82 3.79 1.71
C ILE A 276 0.41 5.24 1.98
N ILE A 277 -0.44 5.42 2.99
CA ILE A 277 -0.78 6.74 3.51
C ILE A 277 0.32 7.20 4.47
N THR A 278 0.78 8.43 4.30
CA THR A 278 1.87 9.03 5.09
C THR A 278 1.67 10.52 5.31
N ASN A 279 2.11 11.01 6.48
CA ASN A 279 2.28 12.44 6.73
C ASN A 279 3.63 12.94 6.18
N LYS A 280 4.61 12.06 5.92
CA LYS A 280 5.97 12.38 5.47
C LYS A 280 6.18 12.09 3.99
N VAL A 281 5.52 12.88 3.15
CA VAL A 281 5.49 12.68 1.69
C VAL A 281 6.89 12.67 1.08
N GLU A 282 7.74 13.65 1.41
CA GLU A 282 9.08 13.77 0.82
C GLU A 282 9.97 12.56 1.14
N ASP A 283 9.93 12.05 2.38
CA ASP A 283 10.67 10.86 2.79
C ASP A 283 10.23 9.63 1.98
N MET A 284 8.92 9.43 1.83
CA MET A 284 8.37 8.32 1.03
C MET A 284 8.72 8.44 -0.45
N VAL A 285 8.71 9.66 -1.00
CA VAL A 285 9.12 9.93 -2.39
C VAL A 285 10.61 9.62 -2.59
N ALA A 286 11.47 10.03 -1.65
CA ALA A 286 12.89 9.72 -1.69
C ALA A 286 13.13 8.20 -1.62
N TRP A 287 12.45 7.50 -0.72
CA TRP A 287 12.51 6.05 -0.60
C TRP A 287 12.04 5.35 -1.88
N ALA A 288 10.91 5.74 -2.45
CA ALA A 288 10.36 5.14 -3.67
C ALA A 288 11.28 5.35 -4.88
N LYS A 289 11.90 6.54 -5.01
CA LYS A 289 12.92 6.83 -6.03
C LYS A 289 14.17 5.98 -5.86
N ASN A 290 14.65 5.80 -4.62
CA ASN A 290 15.84 4.99 -4.32
C ASN A 290 15.66 3.50 -4.68
N LYS A 291 14.41 3.02 -4.60
CA LYS A 291 13.96 1.67 -5.00
C LYS A 291 13.56 1.58 -6.47
N ASP A 292 13.56 2.69 -7.20
CA ASP A 292 13.12 2.80 -8.59
C ASP A 292 11.70 2.23 -8.83
N LEU A 293 10.78 2.58 -7.92
CA LEU A 293 9.39 2.13 -8.01
C LEU A 293 8.66 2.86 -9.14
N HIS A 294 7.85 2.10 -9.89
CA HIS A 294 6.85 2.67 -10.78
C HIS A 294 5.74 3.32 -9.94
N LEU A 295 5.67 4.65 -9.93
CA LEU A 295 4.56 5.38 -9.33
C LEU A 295 3.37 5.37 -10.28
N ALA A 296 2.19 5.06 -9.76
CA ALA A 296 0.96 5.04 -10.53
C ALA A 296 0.61 6.44 -11.07
N THR A 297 0.05 6.48 -12.27
CA THR A 297 -0.40 7.66 -13.00
C THR A 297 -1.85 7.48 -13.49
N PRO A 298 -2.55 8.57 -13.85
CA PRO A 298 -3.88 8.47 -14.43
C PRO A 298 -3.91 7.57 -15.68
N GLY A 299 -4.75 6.54 -15.64
CA GLY A 299 -4.90 5.56 -16.73
C GLY A 299 -4.05 4.30 -16.58
N ASP A 300 -3.13 4.26 -15.61
CA ASP A 300 -2.36 3.05 -15.32
C ASP A 300 -3.26 1.89 -14.88
N LEU A 301 -2.78 0.68 -15.13
CA LEU A 301 -3.50 -0.55 -14.83
C LEU A 301 -3.37 -0.99 -13.37
N SER A 302 -2.82 -0.15 -12.48
CA SER A 302 -2.49 -0.49 -11.08
C SER A 302 -3.69 -0.69 -10.16
N LEU A 303 -4.88 -0.28 -10.62
CA LEU A 303 -6.16 -0.59 -9.99
C LEU A 303 -7.11 -1.19 -11.03
N GLN A 304 -7.30 -2.52 -10.95
CA GLN A 304 -8.24 -3.28 -11.78
C GLN A 304 -9.38 -3.87 -10.94
N PRO A 305 -10.56 -4.14 -11.54
CA PRO A 305 -11.59 -4.94 -10.90
C PRO A 305 -11.07 -6.34 -10.51
N THR A 306 -11.63 -6.90 -9.44
CA THR A 306 -11.36 -8.28 -9.02
C THR A 306 -12.08 -9.31 -9.91
N TYR A 307 -11.69 -10.58 -9.79
CA TYR A 307 -12.35 -11.73 -10.42
C TYR A 307 -13.37 -12.42 -9.51
N ASN A 308 -13.64 -11.85 -8.32
CA ASN A 308 -14.48 -12.40 -7.26
C ASN A 308 -14.06 -13.82 -6.83
N SER A 309 -12.75 -14.08 -6.81
CA SER A 309 -12.19 -15.36 -6.39
C SER A 309 -12.45 -15.61 -4.90
N LYS A 310 -12.59 -16.88 -4.50
CA LYS A 310 -12.81 -17.27 -3.10
C LYS A 310 -11.73 -16.68 -2.17
N ILE A 311 -12.11 -16.21 -0.98
CA ILE A 311 -11.14 -15.70 -0.01
C ILE A 311 -10.22 -16.82 0.49
N ILE A 312 -8.91 -16.56 0.41
CA ILE A 312 -7.87 -17.35 1.07
C ILE A 312 -7.83 -16.91 2.53
N ALA A 313 -8.11 -17.85 3.44
CA ALA A 313 -8.31 -17.55 4.86
C ALA A 313 -7.01 -17.52 5.70
N THR A 314 -5.93 -18.14 5.22
CA THR A 314 -4.66 -18.24 5.94
C THR A 314 -3.48 -18.09 4.98
N ILE A 315 -2.35 -17.58 5.49
CA ILE A 315 -1.10 -17.43 4.71
C ILE A 315 -0.48 -18.79 4.38
N GLY A 316 -0.68 -19.79 5.25
CA GLY A 316 -0.03 -21.09 5.18
C GLY A 316 1.45 -21.05 5.57
N THR A 317 2.22 -22.06 5.14
CA THR A 317 3.64 -22.22 5.50
C THR A 317 4.45 -22.73 4.31
N CYS A 318 5.76 -22.48 4.34
CA CYS A 318 6.73 -23.09 3.43
C CYS A 318 7.99 -23.45 4.23
N SER A 319 8.81 -24.35 3.70
CA SER A 319 10.01 -24.83 4.40
C SER A 319 11.22 -24.82 3.48
N CYS A 320 12.39 -24.55 4.07
CA CYS A 320 13.67 -24.56 3.39
C CYS A 320 14.64 -25.49 4.13
N LEU A 321 15.53 -26.14 3.39
CA LEU A 321 16.62 -26.96 3.90
C LEU A 321 17.95 -26.33 3.54
N TYR A 322 18.90 -26.45 4.44
CA TYR A 322 20.28 -26.11 4.16
C TYR A 322 20.94 -27.19 3.31
N THR A 323 21.77 -26.74 2.38
CA THR A 323 22.67 -27.54 1.55
C THR A 323 24.06 -26.93 1.66
N VAL A 324 25.08 -27.55 1.08
CA VAL A 324 26.49 -27.13 1.20
C VAL A 324 26.71 -25.65 0.85
N SER A 325 25.96 -25.12 -0.12
CA SER A 325 26.09 -23.76 -0.67
C SER A 325 25.06 -22.76 -0.12
N GLY A 326 23.91 -23.21 0.40
CA GLY A 326 22.88 -22.34 0.94
C GLY A 326 21.51 -23.00 1.09
N CYS A 327 20.44 -22.21 0.98
CA CYS A 327 19.08 -22.70 1.19
C CYS A 327 18.42 -23.20 -0.11
N ARG A 328 17.62 -24.25 0.05
CA ARG A 328 16.74 -24.82 -0.97
C ARG A 328 15.33 -25.01 -0.42
N ILE A 329 14.30 -24.73 -1.22
CA ILE A 329 12.91 -25.03 -0.82
C ILE A 329 12.74 -26.54 -0.71
N SER A 330 12.24 -26.99 0.44
CA SER A 330 11.88 -28.39 0.69
C SER A 330 10.38 -28.61 0.68
N ASN A 331 9.61 -27.62 1.14
CA ASN A 331 8.16 -27.59 1.03
C ASN A 331 7.74 -26.27 0.36
N PRO A 332 7.07 -26.31 -0.80
CA PRO A 332 6.69 -25.10 -1.54
C PRO A 332 5.73 -24.22 -0.72
N ALA A 333 5.67 -22.95 -1.11
CA ALA A 333 4.65 -22.05 -0.57
C ALA A 333 3.24 -22.42 -1.10
N PRO A 334 2.16 -22.01 -0.42
CA PRO A 334 0.81 -22.13 -0.94
C PRO A 334 0.62 -21.34 -2.25
N GLU A 335 -0.39 -21.72 -3.04
CA GLU A 335 -0.74 -20.99 -4.26
C GLU A 335 -0.92 -19.48 -4.01
N TYR A 336 -0.56 -18.67 -5.01
CA TYR A 336 -0.59 -17.21 -5.00
C TYR A 336 0.38 -16.56 -4.01
N SER A 337 1.37 -17.31 -3.54
CA SER A 337 2.42 -16.85 -2.64
C SER A 337 3.79 -17.42 -3.03
N ALA A 338 4.85 -16.92 -2.40
CA ALA A 338 6.22 -17.34 -2.64
C ALA A 338 6.95 -17.65 -1.33
N CYS A 339 7.90 -18.58 -1.39
CA CYS A 339 8.70 -18.94 -0.22
C CYS A 339 10.00 -18.14 -0.18
N LYS A 340 10.18 -17.33 0.86
CA LYS A 340 11.43 -16.62 1.14
C LYS A 340 12.29 -17.46 2.08
N CYS A 341 13.25 -18.19 1.52
CA CYS A 341 14.25 -18.88 2.31
C CYS A 341 15.22 -17.88 2.96
N LYS A 342 15.51 -18.06 4.24
CA LYS A 342 16.50 -17.25 4.98
C LYS A 342 17.52 -18.19 5.62
N LEU A 343 18.79 -17.96 5.34
CA LEU A 343 19.90 -18.58 6.07
C LEU A 343 20.15 -17.77 7.34
N LEU A 344 20.05 -18.39 8.52
CA LEU A 344 20.33 -17.69 9.77
C LEU A 344 21.83 -17.45 9.90
N TRP A 345 22.20 -16.20 10.22
CA TRP A 345 23.60 -15.75 10.28
C TRP A 345 24.45 -16.66 11.17
N LEU A 346 25.62 -17.09 10.65
CA LEU A 346 26.56 -18.02 11.29
C LEU A 346 26.01 -19.41 11.61
N THR A 347 24.95 -19.85 10.93
CA THR A 347 24.40 -21.21 11.08
C THR A 347 24.26 -21.94 9.74
N THR A 348 24.01 -23.24 9.81
CA THR A 348 23.55 -24.08 8.70
C THR A 348 22.04 -24.30 8.74
N ILE A 349 21.28 -23.33 9.27
CA ILE A 349 19.82 -23.44 9.44
C ILE A 349 19.15 -22.53 8.43
N CYS A 350 18.29 -23.13 7.61
CA CYS A 350 17.40 -22.43 6.70
C CYS A 350 15.97 -22.45 7.24
N ILE A 351 15.32 -21.30 7.22
CA ILE A 351 13.89 -21.17 7.52
C ILE A 351 13.13 -20.67 6.30
N GLY A 352 11.86 -21.08 6.17
CA GLY A 352 10.94 -20.59 5.15
C GLY A 352 9.95 -19.60 5.75
N ASP A 353 9.67 -18.52 5.02
CA ASP A 353 8.65 -17.53 5.35
C ASP A 353 7.82 -17.25 4.09
N VAL A 354 6.50 -17.24 4.22
CA VAL A 354 5.60 -17.03 3.09
C VAL A 354 5.40 -15.52 2.87
N PHE A 355 5.59 -15.10 1.63
CA PHE A 355 5.38 -13.72 1.18
C PHE A 355 4.50 -13.69 -0.07
N PRO A 356 3.85 -12.55 -0.35
CA PRO A 356 3.21 -12.34 -1.65
C PRO A 356 4.22 -12.47 -2.78
N CYS A 357 3.75 -12.98 -3.92
CA CYS A 357 4.58 -13.06 -5.11
C CYS A 357 5.03 -11.67 -5.57
N LYS A 358 6.31 -11.54 -5.92
CA LYS A 358 6.82 -10.31 -6.52
C LYS A 358 6.22 -10.03 -7.91
N ASN A 359 6.01 -11.09 -8.68
CA ASN A 359 5.31 -11.08 -9.95
C ASN A 359 4.09 -12.01 -9.83
N GLN A 360 2.89 -11.43 -9.85
CA GLN A 360 1.65 -12.18 -9.66
C GLN A 360 1.30 -13.07 -10.86
N GLN A 361 1.79 -12.71 -12.05
CA GLN A 361 1.58 -13.45 -13.30
C GLN A 361 2.60 -14.59 -13.49
N SER A 362 3.56 -14.74 -12.58
CA SER A 362 4.54 -15.82 -12.64
C SER A 362 3.83 -17.18 -12.51
N PRO A 363 4.17 -18.20 -13.35
CA PRO A 363 3.63 -19.55 -13.16
C PRO A 363 4.00 -20.13 -11.78
N PHE A 364 5.15 -19.73 -11.22
CA PHE A 364 5.57 -20.11 -9.87
C PHE A 364 4.77 -19.41 -8.76
N CYS A 365 4.01 -18.35 -9.08
CA CYS A 365 3.06 -17.76 -8.14
C CYS A 365 1.80 -18.61 -8.06
N HIS A 366 1.25 -18.99 -9.22
CA HIS A 366 0.03 -19.81 -9.30
C HIS A 366 0.26 -21.25 -8.85
N LYS A 367 1.43 -21.81 -9.15
CA LYS A 367 1.80 -23.17 -8.78
C LYS A 367 3.24 -23.20 -8.25
N PRO A 368 3.46 -22.76 -7.00
CA PRO A 368 4.78 -22.80 -6.39
C PRO A 368 5.29 -24.24 -6.29
N ASP A 369 6.58 -24.40 -6.49
CA ASP A 369 7.26 -25.69 -6.43
C ASP A 369 8.59 -25.57 -5.67
N THR A 370 9.40 -26.63 -5.70
CA THR A 370 10.70 -26.66 -5.01
C THR A 370 11.86 -26.25 -5.90
N THR A 371 11.62 -25.58 -7.03
CA THR A 371 12.67 -25.17 -7.97
C THR A 371 13.32 -23.84 -7.58
N ILE A 372 14.48 -23.56 -8.17
CA ILE A 372 15.17 -22.27 -8.02
C ILE A 372 14.30 -21.08 -8.46
N GLY A 373 13.38 -21.30 -9.42
CA GLY A 373 12.44 -20.28 -9.89
C GLY A 373 11.48 -19.84 -8.79
N SER A 374 10.90 -20.81 -8.06
CA SER A 374 10.03 -20.54 -6.91
C SER A 374 10.77 -19.86 -5.75
N CYS A 375 12.02 -20.25 -5.48
CA CYS A 375 12.85 -19.60 -4.46
C CYS A 375 13.16 -18.13 -4.80
N ARG A 376 13.56 -17.89 -6.05
CA ARG A 376 13.89 -16.56 -6.55
C ARG A 376 12.68 -15.63 -6.56
N LEU A 377 11.47 -16.15 -6.84
CA LEU A 377 10.24 -15.37 -6.76
C LEU A 377 10.00 -14.81 -5.34
N GLY A 378 10.39 -15.55 -4.31
CA GLY A 378 10.30 -15.12 -2.90
C GLY A 378 11.44 -14.20 -2.44
N SER A 379 12.42 -13.91 -3.30
CA SER A 379 13.62 -13.11 -2.96
C SER A 379 14.35 -13.65 -1.71
N GLY A 380 14.47 -14.97 -1.60
CA GLY A 380 15.20 -15.65 -0.53
C GLY A 380 16.66 -15.92 -0.87
N ASN A 381 17.40 -16.51 0.07
CA ASN A 381 18.65 -17.18 -0.22
C ASN A 381 18.35 -18.45 -1.03
N CYS A 382 18.91 -18.55 -2.24
CA CYS A 382 18.67 -19.64 -3.17
C CYS A 382 19.96 -20.31 -3.63
N ASP A 383 21.03 -20.15 -2.86
CA ASP A 383 22.38 -20.62 -3.24
C ASP A 383 22.47 -22.15 -3.16
N GLY A 384 21.53 -22.80 -2.46
CA GLY A 384 21.46 -24.26 -2.35
C GLY A 384 20.92 -25.01 -3.56
N TYR A 385 20.77 -24.32 -4.70
CA TYR A 385 20.37 -24.89 -5.99
C TYR A 385 21.52 -25.01 -6.99
N ASP A 386 22.65 -24.38 -6.68
CA ASP A 386 23.92 -24.55 -7.37
C ASP A 386 24.65 -25.78 -6.80
#